data_AF-A0A3A0ALF9-F1
#
_entry.id   AF-A0A3A0ALF9-F1
#
_cell.length_a   1.000
_cell.length_b   1.000
_cell.length_c   1.000
_cell.angle_alpha   90.00
_cell.angle_beta   90.00
_cell.angle_gamma   90.00
#
_symmetry.space_group_name_H-M   'P 1'
#
loop_
_entity.id
_entity.type
_entity.pdbx_description
1 polymer ?
#
loop_
_entity_poly.entity_id
_entity_poly.type
_entity_poly.pdbx_seq_one_letter_code
_entity_poly.pdbx_strand_id
1 'polypeptide(L)'
;MDDRRIDYLARMLRCAASRRQLLKTLAGLVAGGVATNGARPIQARAAARLAPGTPAFARTWERADRPVASGVVSRTWIWGPEANTPVLSEPYQESPGGARVVQYFDKTRMEVTHPEGDPASLWYVTNGLLVVELMTGQLQLGDTTFERHAPAEINVAGDADDPSGPTYATMALVRLAPPRATGAIITERIDRSGHISVDPTLTVHGVTAAQRVSVPGIDHQVAAPFWAFMTSAGTVFVDGAFRTEPLFSDPFYGTGLPVTEAYWARVKVAGSARDVLLQCFERRCLTYTPGNPPGFETEAGNVGQHYYHWRYVVLPGGAAPNYVYRASWGGPFDPESGMRGPYGLDVDTDGNVYVADYDRHRIQKYTPDGLLLTSPTVATSVSRDSGQAATSSVSGAARALGLVNSLRSPGSPPPHPASSMCWSTHVCRYSLPRAPSSPAGERQASGRGRSWPPAVSASAPTRPCM
;
A
#
# COMPACT_ATOMS: atom_id res chain seq x y z
N MET A 1 -42.66 9.56 -24.31
CA MET A 1 -41.87 9.77 -23.08
C MET A 1 -41.03 8.52 -22.83
N ASP A 2 -39.71 8.56 -22.80
CA ASP A 2 -38.80 9.27 -23.70
C ASP A 2 -37.55 8.38 -23.87
N ASP A 3 -36.97 8.33 -25.06
CA ASP A 3 -36.13 7.20 -25.51
C ASP A 3 -34.64 7.31 -25.07
N ARG A 4 -34.43 7.75 -23.83
CA ARG A 4 -33.11 8.12 -23.28
C ARG A 4 -32.58 7.18 -22.20
N ARG A 5 -33.32 6.12 -21.85
CA ARG A 5 -32.90 5.15 -20.81
C ARG A 5 -31.95 4.07 -21.30
N ILE A 6 -31.81 3.86 -22.62
CA ILE A 6 -30.98 2.78 -23.19
C ILE A 6 -29.52 3.24 -23.47
N ASP A 7 -29.27 4.48 -23.89
CA ASP A 7 -27.92 4.92 -24.30
C ASP A 7 -26.89 5.03 -23.15
N TYR A 8 -27.33 5.07 -21.88
CA TYR A 8 -26.42 5.12 -20.73
C TYR A 8 -25.62 3.82 -20.56
N LEU A 9 -26.28 2.65 -20.69
CA LEU A 9 -25.63 1.33 -20.65
C LEU A 9 -24.61 1.17 -21.79
N ALA A 10 -24.96 1.65 -22.99
CA ALA A 10 -24.06 1.61 -24.13
C ALA A 10 -22.83 2.53 -23.96
N ARG A 11 -22.90 3.59 -23.14
CA ARG A 11 -21.76 4.50 -22.91
C ARG A 11 -20.68 3.91 -22.01
N MET A 12 -21.01 3.20 -20.93
CA MET A 12 -19.98 2.66 -20.01
C MET A 12 -19.07 1.62 -20.69
N LEU A 13 -19.61 0.83 -21.63
CA LEU A 13 -18.85 -0.12 -22.44
C LEU A 13 -17.88 0.52 -23.46
N ARG A 14 -17.94 1.84 -23.68
CA ARG A 14 -17.15 2.53 -24.73
C ARG A 14 -15.80 3.10 -24.24
N CYS A 15 -15.54 3.20 -22.93
CA CYS A 15 -14.23 3.66 -22.43
C CYS A 15 -13.07 2.69 -22.68
N ALA A 16 -13.33 1.38 -22.79
CA ALA A 16 -12.29 0.35 -23.01
C ALA A 16 -11.84 0.18 -24.48
N ALA A 17 -12.40 0.95 -25.44
CA ALA A 17 -12.29 0.66 -26.87
C ALA A 17 -11.78 1.83 -27.75
N SER A 18 -11.24 2.90 -27.15
CA SER A 18 -10.93 4.19 -27.78
C SER A 18 -9.69 4.22 -28.69
N ARG A 19 -9.48 3.20 -29.54
CA ARG A 19 -8.46 3.24 -30.61
C ARG A 19 -8.90 2.73 -31.99
N ARG A 20 -10.20 2.48 -32.20
CA ARG A 20 -10.76 2.09 -33.52
C ARG A 20 -12.18 2.62 -33.74
N GLN A 21 -12.32 3.87 -34.21
CA GLN A 21 -13.37 4.27 -35.18
C GLN A 21 -13.17 5.69 -35.74
N LEU A 22 -12.26 5.86 -36.69
CA LEU A 22 -12.16 7.05 -37.54
C LEU A 22 -11.86 6.58 -38.97
N LEU A 23 -12.64 7.07 -39.96
CA LEU A 23 -12.73 6.69 -41.39
C LEU A 23 -13.91 5.76 -41.80
N LYS A 24 -15.17 6.22 -41.67
CA LYS A 24 -16.31 5.79 -42.53
C LYS A 24 -17.44 6.83 -42.62
N THR A 25 -17.24 7.95 -43.33
CA THR A 25 -18.35 8.74 -43.94
C THR A 25 -17.81 9.75 -44.96
N LEU A 26 -17.81 9.37 -46.24
CA LEU A 26 -18.05 10.26 -47.40
C LEU A 26 -18.04 9.39 -48.67
N ALA A 27 -19.22 9.13 -49.21
CA ALA A 27 -19.41 8.52 -50.53
C ALA A 27 -20.26 9.49 -51.34
N GLY A 28 -19.64 10.18 -52.29
CA GLY A 28 -20.26 11.17 -53.18
C GLY A 28 -19.50 11.21 -54.50
N LEU A 29 -20.23 11.36 -55.60
CA LEU A 29 -19.72 11.15 -56.96
C LEU A 29 -18.60 12.14 -57.36
N VAL A 30 -17.47 11.59 -57.83
CA VAL A 30 -16.80 12.06 -59.06
C VAL A 30 -16.31 10.81 -59.81
N ALA A 31 -16.47 10.77 -61.13
CA ALA A 31 -15.89 9.72 -61.98
C ALA A 31 -14.57 10.20 -62.60
N GLY A 32 -13.51 9.40 -62.48
CA GLY A 32 -12.19 9.68 -63.06
C GLY A 32 -11.18 8.64 -62.60
N GLY A 33 -10.68 7.82 -63.52
CA GLY A 33 -9.84 6.67 -63.18
C GLY A 33 -8.35 6.97 -63.15
N VAL A 34 -7.68 6.59 -62.07
CA VAL A 34 -6.22 6.34 -62.03
C VAL A 34 -6.01 5.04 -61.26
N ALA A 35 -5.24 4.10 -61.83
CA ALA A 35 -4.89 2.86 -61.15
C ALA A 35 -3.69 3.09 -60.21
N THR A 36 -3.83 2.76 -58.94
CA THR A 36 -2.73 2.77 -57.95
C THR A 36 -2.66 1.42 -57.23
N ASN A 37 -1.43 1.00 -56.90
CA ASN A 37 -1.16 -0.37 -56.47
C ASN A 37 -1.85 -0.73 -55.15
N GLY A 38 -2.56 -1.86 -55.13
CA GLY A 38 -3.38 -2.28 -54.00
C GLY A 38 -2.59 -2.73 -52.78
N ALA A 39 -2.38 -1.82 -51.82
CA ALA A 39 -2.05 -2.20 -50.46
C ALA A 39 -3.22 -2.99 -49.84
N ARG A 40 -3.01 -4.27 -49.51
CA ARG A 40 -4.03 -5.07 -48.81
C ARG A 40 -4.32 -4.42 -47.44
N PRO A 41 -5.58 -4.21 -47.06
CA PRO A 41 -5.90 -3.69 -45.74
C PRO A 41 -5.41 -4.67 -44.68
N ILE A 42 -4.55 -4.23 -43.77
CA ILE A 42 -4.16 -5.00 -42.61
C ILE A 42 -5.42 -5.22 -41.78
N GLN A 43 -5.92 -6.45 -41.75
CA GLN A 43 -6.94 -6.84 -40.78
C GLN A 43 -6.33 -6.70 -39.40
N ALA A 44 -6.64 -5.58 -38.73
CA ALA A 44 -6.24 -5.34 -37.36
C ALA A 44 -6.93 -6.40 -36.48
N ARG A 45 -6.23 -7.51 -36.23
CA ARG A 45 -6.68 -8.62 -35.40
C ARG A 45 -7.27 -8.05 -34.11
N ALA A 46 -8.45 -8.49 -33.70
CA ALA A 46 -8.88 -8.22 -32.34
C ALA A 46 -7.82 -8.84 -31.41
N ALA A 47 -7.45 -8.15 -30.33
CA ALA A 47 -6.73 -8.81 -29.26
C ALA A 47 -7.62 -9.96 -28.77
N ALA A 48 -7.07 -11.17 -28.69
CA ALA A 48 -7.81 -12.29 -28.12
C ALA A 48 -8.04 -11.99 -26.64
N ARG A 49 -9.28 -12.16 -26.17
CA ARG A 49 -9.59 -11.96 -24.75
C ARG A 49 -8.71 -12.85 -23.88
N LEU A 50 -8.08 -12.28 -22.87
CA LEU A 50 -7.20 -13.04 -21.98
C LEU A 50 -8.06 -13.75 -20.95
N ALA A 51 -8.23 -15.06 -21.14
CA ALA A 51 -8.91 -15.92 -20.19
C ALA A 51 -8.09 -16.09 -18.89
N PRO A 52 -8.73 -16.48 -17.78
CA PRO A 52 -8.04 -17.01 -16.61
C PRO A 52 -7.13 -18.18 -17.03
N GLY A 53 -5.82 -18.03 -16.85
CA GLY A 53 -4.81 -18.90 -17.46
C GLY A 53 -4.44 -20.14 -16.67
N THR A 54 -5.09 -20.40 -15.54
CA THR A 54 -4.99 -21.67 -14.79
C THR A 54 -6.39 -22.22 -14.49
N PRO A 55 -6.57 -23.55 -14.34
CA PRO A 55 -7.85 -24.12 -13.97
C PRO A 55 -8.38 -23.62 -12.61
N ALA A 56 -7.51 -23.19 -11.70
CA ALA A 56 -7.89 -22.60 -10.42
C ALA A 56 -8.44 -21.18 -10.62
N PHE A 57 -7.72 -20.32 -11.35
CA PHE A 57 -8.19 -18.97 -11.70
C PHE A 57 -9.49 -19.02 -12.50
N ALA A 58 -9.66 -20.01 -13.39
CA ALA A 58 -10.90 -20.24 -14.12
C ALA A 58 -12.08 -20.53 -13.18
N ARG A 59 -11.95 -21.48 -12.23
CA ARG A 59 -13.01 -21.75 -11.23
C ARG A 59 -13.38 -20.50 -10.42
N THR A 60 -12.38 -19.77 -9.93
CA THR A 60 -12.56 -18.59 -9.09
C THR A 60 -13.20 -17.42 -9.85
N TRP A 61 -12.82 -17.19 -11.11
CA TRP A 61 -13.44 -16.19 -11.97
C TRP A 61 -14.86 -16.60 -12.35
N GLU A 62 -15.04 -17.84 -12.82
CA GLU A 62 -16.33 -18.31 -13.31
C GLU A 62 -17.42 -18.25 -12.24
N ARG A 63 -17.13 -18.64 -10.99
CA ARG A 63 -18.13 -18.60 -9.91
C ARG A 63 -18.77 -17.22 -9.79
N ALA A 64 -17.96 -16.17 -9.80
CA ALA A 64 -18.42 -14.81 -9.52
C ALA A 64 -18.87 -14.06 -10.79
N ASP A 65 -18.17 -14.23 -11.91
CA ASP A 65 -18.28 -13.33 -13.08
C ASP A 65 -18.80 -14.00 -14.35
N ARG A 66 -18.83 -15.34 -14.46
CA ARG A 66 -19.52 -16.03 -15.58
C ARG A 66 -21.02 -15.68 -15.67
N PRO A 67 -21.78 -15.49 -14.58
CA PRO A 67 -23.17 -15.01 -14.65
C PRO A 67 -23.32 -13.61 -15.25
N VAL A 68 -22.34 -12.73 -15.04
CA VAL A 68 -22.31 -11.37 -15.63
C VAL A 68 -21.89 -11.45 -17.09
N ALA A 69 -20.82 -12.19 -17.40
CA ALA A 69 -20.30 -12.37 -18.76
C ALA A 69 -21.27 -13.09 -19.72
N SER A 70 -22.16 -13.94 -19.19
CA SER A 70 -23.23 -14.60 -19.96
C SER A 70 -24.54 -13.81 -20.01
N GLY A 71 -24.61 -12.64 -19.37
CA GLY A 71 -25.82 -11.80 -19.35
C GLY A 71 -26.98 -12.38 -18.51
N VAL A 72 -26.72 -13.39 -17.67
CA VAL A 72 -27.71 -14.01 -16.78
C VAL A 72 -28.08 -13.08 -15.62
N VAL A 73 -27.16 -12.20 -15.20
CA VAL A 73 -27.42 -11.11 -14.24
C VAL A 73 -26.77 -9.81 -14.68
N SER A 74 -27.36 -8.69 -14.26
CA SER A 74 -26.78 -7.35 -14.39
C SER A 74 -26.36 -6.84 -13.00
N ARG A 75 -25.04 -6.82 -12.75
CA ARG A 75 -24.39 -6.26 -11.56
C ARG A 75 -22.92 -5.96 -11.88
N THR A 76 -22.23 -5.26 -10.99
CA THR A 76 -20.77 -5.04 -11.08
C THR A 76 -19.98 -6.37 -11.09
N TRP A 77 -18.77 -6.28 -11.64
CA TRP A 77 -17.79 -7.37 -11.74
C TRP A 77 -17.07 -7.57 -10.42
N ILE A 78 -16.86 -8.83 -10.04
CA ILE A 78 -16.08 -9.20 -8.85
C ILE A 78 -14.58 -9.29 -9.18
N TRP A 79 -14.20 -9.61 -10.41
CA TRP A 79 -12.81 -9.66 -10.87
C TRP A 79 -12.59 -8.74 -12.06
N GLY A 80 -13.46 -8.84 -13.06
CA GLY A 80 -13.38 -8.09 -14.31
C GLY A 80 -13.91 -8.91 -15.50
N PRO A 81 -14.15 -8.29 -16.66
CA PRO A 81 -14.67 -8.95 -17.85
C PRO A 81 -13.69 -9.96 -18.47
N GLU A 82 -12.40 -9.80 -18.21
CA GLU A 82 -11.28 -10.63 -18.64
C GLU A 82 -10.05 -10.38 -17.75
N ALA A 83 -8.96 -11.12 -17.96
CA ALA A 83 -7.68 -10.82 -17.35
C ALA A 83 -6.95 -9.69 -18.09
N ASN A 84 -6.20 -8.86 -17.36
CA ASN A 84 -5.38 -7.78 -17.92
C ASN A 84 -3.96 -8.25 -18.31
N THR A 85 -3.52 -9.41 -17.82
CA THR A 85 -2.19 -9.98 -18.12
C THR A 85 -2.29 -11.44 -18.56
N PRO A 86 -1.27 -11.96 -19.26
CA PRO A 86 -0.92 -13.37 -19.18
C PRO A 86 -0.71 -13.82 -17.73
N VAL A 87 -0.61 -15.13 -17.50
CA VAL A 87 -0.09 -15.64 -16.23
C VAL A 87 1.38 -15.22 -16.09
N LEU A 88 1.74 -14.66 -14.94
CA LEU A 88 3.09 -14.23 -14.60
C LEU A 88 3.63 -15.06 -13.43
N SER A 89 4.94 -14.99 -13.24
CA SER A 89 5.62 -15.50 -12.04
C SER A 89 6.19 -14.31 -11.27
N GLU A 90 5.91 -14.23 -9.97
CA GLU A 90 6.43 -13.20 -9.06
C GLU A 90 7.29 -13.83 -7.98
N PRO A 91 8.46 -13.27 -7.62
CA PRO A 91 9.24 -13.75 -6.48
C PRO A 91 8.40 -13.79 -5.19
N TYR A 92 8.45 -14.92 -4.50
CA TYR A 92 7.84 -15.12 -3.18
C TYR A 92 8.62 -16.19 -2.42
N GLN A 93 9.27 -15.81 -1.33
CA GLN A 93 10.29 -16.61 -0.63
C GLN A 93 9.80 -17.99 -0.17
N GLU A 94 8.58 -18.09 0.33
CA GLU A 94 7.98 -19.31 0.86
C GLU A 94 7.25 -20.16 -0.19
N SER A 95 7.14 -19.68 -1.44
CA SER A 95 6.55 -20.45 -2.55
C SER A 95 7.55 -21.50 -3.07
N PRO A 96 7.11 -22.71 -3.48
CA PRO A 96 8.00 -23.69 -4.12
C PRO A 96 8.73 -23.10 -5.33
N GLY A 97 10.07 -23.19 -5.31
CA GLY A 97 10.93 -22.58 -6.34
C GLY A 97 11.17 -21.08 -6.18
N GLY A 98 10.72 -20.46 -5.08
CA GLY A 98 10.94 -19.05 -4.74
C GLY A 98 10.06 -18.06 -5.51
N ALA A 99 9.00 -18.53 -6.18
CA ALA A 99 8.10 -17.67 -6.94
C ALA A 99 6.65 -18.18 -6.93
N ARG A 100 5.68 -17.27 -6.76
CA ARG A 100 4.23 -17.53 -6.84
C ARG A 100 3.72 -17.33 -8.27
N VAL A 101 2.63 -18.01 -8.62
CA VAL A 101 1.93 -17.83 -9.90
C VAL A 101 0.88 -16.74 -9.74
N VAL A 102 0.82 -15.73 -10.62
CA VAL A 102 -0.17 -14.63 -10.55
C VAL A 102 -0.84 -14.34 -11.88
N GLN A 103 -2.03 -13.73 -11.85
CA GLN A 103 -2.65 -13.10 -13.01
C GLN A 103 -3.49 -11.90 -12.58
N TYR A 104 -3.34 -10.77 -13.29
CA TYR A 104 -4.05 -9.52 -12.94
C TYR A 104 -5.40 -9.42 -13.66
N PHE A 105 -6.40 -8.91 -12.95
CA PHE A 105 -7.74 -8.59 -13.44
C PHE A 105 -8.02 -7.09 -13.18
N ASP A 106 -9.25 -6.61 -13.36
CA ASP A 106 -9.58 -5.21 -13.10
C ASP A 106 -9.53 -4.90 -11.61
N LYS A 107 -10.28 -5.68 -10.83
CA LYS A 107 -10.59 -5.36 -9.43
C LYS A 107 -9.53 -5.79 -8.43
N THR A 108 -8.60 -6.67 -8.83
CA THR A 108 -7.48 -7.21 -8.02
C THR A 108 -6.59 -8.14 -8.88
N ARG A 109 -5.68 -8.91 -8.28
CA ARG A 109 -5.05 -10.10 -8.91
C ARG A 109 -5.63 -11.40 -8.35
N MET A 110 -5.38 -12.49 -9.07
CA MET A 110 -5.40 -13.84 -8.50
C MET A 110 -3.96 -14.32 -8.35
N GLU A 111 -3.67 -15.08 -7.30
CA GLU A 111 -2.36 -15.71 -7.09
C GLU A 111 -2.50 -17.13 -6.50
N VAL A 112 -1.49 -17.96 -6.75
CA VAL A 112 -1.27 -19.25 -6.07
C VAL A 112 0.17 -19.23 -5.54
N THR A 113 0.30 -19.13 -4.22
CA THR A 113 1.59 -19.19 -3.50
C THR A 113 1.97 -20.62 -3.09
N HIS A 114 0.97 -21.47 -2.86
CA HIS A 114 1.16 -22.87 -2.46
C HIS A 114 0.49 -23.81 -3.49
N PRO A 115 1.11 -24.05 -4.67
CA PRO A 115 0.57 -24.94 -5.69
C PRO A 115 0.36 -26.39 -5.20
N GLU A 116 1.06 -26.79 -4.13
CA GLU A 116 0.94 -28.05 -3.40
C GLU A 116 -0.25 -28.11 -2.42
N GLY A 117 -0.92 -26.99 -2.15
CA GLY A 117 -2.11 -26.90 -1.30
C GLY A 117 -3.35 -27.53 -1.94
N ASP A 118 -4.42 -27.70 -1.15
CA ASP A 118 -5.70 -28.25 -1.62
C ASP A 118 -6.38 -27.32 -2.66
N PRO A 119 -6.54 -27.71 -3.94
CA PRO A 119 -7.17 -26.89 -4.97
C PRO A 119 -8.68 -26.71 -4.82
N ALA A 120 -9.32 -27.36 -3.85
CA ALA A 120 -10.72 -27.13 -3.46
C ALA A 120 -10.88 -26.08 -2.34
N SER A 121 -9.79 -25.73 -1.63
CA SER A 121 -9.82 -24.70 -0.59
C SER A 121 -10.14 -23.33 -1.18
N LEU A 122 -11.02 -22.58 -0.50
CA LEU A 122 -11.32 -21.17 -0.80
C LEU A 122 -10.03 -20.33 -0.88
N TRP A 123 -9.06 -20.64 -0.03
CA TRP A 123 -7.79 -19.91 0.10
C TRP A 123 -6.67 -20.44 -0.81
N TYR A 124 -6.94 -21.39 -1.72
CA TYR A 124 -5.96 -21.82 -2.72
C TYR A 124 -5.65 -20.73 -3.75
N VAL A 125 -6.66 -19.91 -4.10
CA VAL A 125 -6.48 -18.69 -4.89
C VAL A 125 -6.64 -17.49 -3.97
N THR A 126 -5.53 -16.85 -3.59
CA THR A 126 -5.54 -15.59 -2.85
C THR A 126 -5.53 -14.39 -3.79
N ASN A 127 -5.66 -13.17 -3.23
CA ASN A 127 -5.81 -11.92 -4.00
C ASN A 127 -4.63 -10.94 -3.78
N GLY A 128 -3.63 -11.32 -2.98
CA GLY A 128 -2.56 -10.44 -2.48
C GLY A 128 -3.02 -9.39 -1.46
N LEU A 129 -2.07 -8.65 -0.87
CA LEU A 129 -2.35 -7.52 0.04
C LEU A 129 -2.28 -6.17 -0.69
N LEU A 130 -2.75 -6.15 -1.94
CA LEU A 130 -2.49 -5.10 -2.95
C LEU A 130 -2.71 -3.67 -2.45
N VAL A 131 -3.72 -3.45 -1.62
CA VAL A 131 -4.04 -2.12 -1.09
C VAL A 131 -3.12 -1.76 0.07
N VAL A 132 -2.77 -2.69 0.96
CA VAL A 132 -1.73 -2.44 1.98
C VAL A 132 -0.39 -2.13 1.29
N GLU A 133 -0.02 -2.91 0.28
CA GLU A 133 1.21 -2.70 -0.50
C GLU A 133 1.20 -1.32 -1.17
N LEU A 134 0.11 -0.94 -1.88
CA LEU A 134 -0.06 0.38 -2.51
C LEU A 134 -0.03 1.55 -1.50
N MET A 135 -0.66 1.40 -0.34
CA MET A 135 -0.73 2.47 0.68
C MET A 135 0.57 2.63 1.47
N THR A 136 1.38 1.57 1.61
CA THR A 136 2.60 1.59 2.44
C THR A 136 3.90 1.60 1.66
N GLY A 137 3.84 1.34 0.35
CA GLY A 137 5.02 1.09 -0.47
C GLY A 137 5.78 -0.18 -0.09
N GLN A 138 5.28 -1.04 0.81
CA GLN A 138 5.92 -2.30 1.17
C GLN A 138 5.48 -3.38 0.17
N LEU A 139 6.29 -3.63 -0.86
CA LEU A 139 6.06 -4.66 -1.87
C LEU A 139 6.30 -6.03 -1.25
N GLN A 140 5.30 -6.91 -1.27
CA GLN A 140 5.44 -8.24 -0.63
C GLN A 140 6.22 -9.21 -1.53
N LEU A 141 7.30 -9.77 -0.95
CA LEU A 141 8.20 -10.77 -1.54
C LEU A 141 8.30 -12.06 -0.70
N GLY A 142 7.52 -12.16 0.38
CA GLY A 142 7.39 -13.34 1.23
C GLY A 142 6.42 -13.09 2.39
N ASP A 143 6.20 -14.07 3.25
CA ASP A 143 5.29 -13.98 4.41
C ASP A 143 5.73 -12.89 5.40
N THR A 144 7.04 -12.70 5.55
CA THR A 144 7.64 -11.64 6.38
C THR A 144 8.65 -10.76 5.64
N THR A 145 8.85 -10.99 4.34
CA THR A 145 9.85 -10.32 3.51
C THR A 145 9.21 -9.28 2.59
N PHE A 146 9.66 -8.03 2.72
CA PHE A 146 9.12 -6.88 1.99
C PHE A 146 10.24 -6.01 1.41
N GLU A 147 10.03 -5.48 0.20
CA GLU A 147 10.85 -4.43 -0.40
C GLU A 147 10.17 -3.06 -0.21
N ARG A 148 10.94 -1.99 0.02
CA ARG A 148 10.42 -0.67 0.38
C ARG A 148 10.52 0.33 -0.77
N HIS A 149 9.37 0.86 -1.16
CA HIS A 149 9.21 1.94 -2.14
C HIS A 149 8.36 3.08 -1.56
N ALA A 150 8.02 4.06 -2.40
CA ALA A 150 7.02 5.07 -2.07
C ALA A 150 5.59 4.50 -2.19
N PRO A 151 4.64 4.94 -1.35
CA PRO A 151 3.20 4.75 -1.57
C PRO A 151 2.74 5.23 -2.95
N ALA A 152 1.64 4.66 -3.43
CA ALA A 152 1.16 4.92 -4.79
C ALA A 152 0.29 6.18 -4.88
N GLU A 153 0.75 7.16 -5.66
CA GLU A 153 0.00 8.36 -6.04
C GLU A 153 -1.04 8.11 -7.16
N ILE A 154 -1.74 6.97 -7.05
CA ILE A 154 -2.83 6.56 -7.95
C ILE A 154 -4.15 6.80 -7.22
N ASN A 155 -5.13 7.42 -7.90
CA ASN A 155 -6.45 7.71 -7.34
C ASN A 155 -7.16 6.41 -6.92
N VAL A 156 -7.76 6.40 -5.73
CA VAL A 156 -8.51 5.22 -5.22
C VAL A 156 -9.86 5.07 -5.92
N ALA A 157 -10.47 6.20 -6.29
CA ALA A 157 -11.77 6.30 -6.94
C ALA A 157 -11.79 7.46 -7.93
N GLY A 158 -12.68 7.39 -8.92
CA GLY A 158 -12.82 8.40 -9.98
C GLY A 158 -11.92 8.16 -11.19
N ASP A 159 -11.88 9.16 -12.06
CA ASP A 159 -11.08 9.16 -13.29
C ASP A 159 -9.58 9.28 -12.96
N ALA A 160 -8.72 8.66 -13.77
CA ALA A 160 -7.27 8.63 -13.53
C ALA A 160 -6.58 10.02 -13.68
N ASP A 161 -7.23 10.97 -14.35
CA ASP A 161 -6.81 12.36 -14.53
C ASP A 161 -7.63 13.33 -13.64
N ASP A 162 -8.18 12.84 -12.52
CA ASP A 162 -8.74 13.70 -11.46
C ASP A 162 -7.61 14.24 -10.54
N PRO A 163 -7.38 15.57 -10.50
CA PRO A 163 -6.39 16.18 -9.61
C PRO A 163 -6.87 16.33 -8.15
N SER A 164 -8.15 16.04 -7.87
CA SER A 164 -8.79 16.30 -6.57
C SER A 164 -9.13 15.04 -5.76
N GLY A 165 -9.20 13.88 -6.40
CA GLY A 165 -9.44 12.60 -5.73
C GLY A 165 -8.28 12.14 -4.83
N PRO A 166 -8.58 11.41 -3.72
CA PRO A 166 -7.56 10.86 -2.84
C PRO A 166 -6.83 9.66 -3.48
N THR A 167 -5.53 9.55 -3.22
CA THR A 167 -4.68 8.45 -3.67
C THR A 167 -4.51 7.37 -2.60
N TYR A 168 -3.88 6.23 -2.93
CA TYR A 168 -3.50 5.25 -1.91
C TYR A 168 -2.52 5.85 -0.88
N ALA A 169 -1.66 6.78 -1.30
CA ALA A 169 -0.84 7.58 -0.40
C ALA A 169 -1.69 8.48 0.53
N THR A 170 -2.71 9.17 0.00
CA THR A 170 -3.68 9.92 0.82
C THR A 170 -4.34 9.02 1.88
N MET A 171 -4.86 7.86 1.46
CA MET A 171 -5.57 6.95 2.36
C MET A 171 -4.65 6.27 3.38
N ALA A 172 -3.33 6.24 3.14
CA ALA A 172 -2.34 5.73 4.09
C ALA A 172 -2.33 6.52 5.41
N LEU A 173 -2.62 7.82 5.34
CA LEU A 173 -2.63 8.74 6.49
C LEU A 173 -3.73 8.42 7.50
N VAL A 174 -4.85 7.82 7.06
CA VAL A 174 -6.04 7.55 7.90
C VAL A 174 -6.12 6.10 8.37
N ARG A 175 -5.09 5.27 8.13
CA ARG A 175 -5.04 3.87 8.60
C ARG A 175 -5.01 3.69 10.13
N LEU A 176 -4.66 4.74 10.86
CA LEU A 176 -4.62 4.75 12.34
C LEU A 176 -5.79 5.57 12.93
N ALA A 177 -6.79 5.93 12.13
CA ALA A 177 -8.00 6.55 12.63
C ALA A 177 -8.80 5.54 13.50
N PRO A 178 -9.32 5.98 14.67
CA PRO A 178 -10.11 5.10 15.54
C PRO A 178 -11.44 4.72 14.87
N PRO A 179 -12.04 3.58 15.25
CA PRO A 179 -13.32 3.15 14.70
C PRO A 179 -14.43 4.12 15.09
N ARG A 180 -15.35 4.42 14.16
CA ARG A 180 -16.59 5.14 14.49
C ARG A 180 -17.47 4.33 15.45
N ALA A 181 -18.42 5.00 16.10
CA ALA A 181 -19.49 4.31 16.80
C ALA A 181 -20.40 3.56 15.81
N THR A 182 -20.81 2.33 16.15
CA THR A 182 -21.76 1.56 15.31
C THR A 182 -23.09 2.30 15.21
N GLY A 183 -23.62 2.42 14.00
CA GLY A 183 -24.83 3.19 13.70
C GLY A 183 -24.60 4.69 13.46
N ALA A 184 -23.39 5.22 13.66
CA ALA A 184 -23.09 6.63 13.36
C ALA A 184 -23.22 6.90 11.85
N ILE A 185 -23.85 8.02 11.49
CA ILE A 185 -23.99 8.48 10.10
C ILE A 185 -22.64 9.04 9.63
N ILE A 186 -22.17 8.56 8.49
CA ILE A 186 -20.88 8.92 7.91
C ILE A 186 -21.04 10.22 7.10
N THR A 187 -20.44 11.29 7.58
CA THR A 187 -20.50 12.65 7.00
C THR A 187 -19.11 13.26 6.77
N GLU A 188 -18.06 12.52 7.12
CA GLU A 188 -16.68 12.96 6.99
C GLU A 188 -16.19 12.76 5.56
N ARG A 189 -15.69 13.85 4.99
CA ARG A 189 -15.12 13.94 3.66
C ARG A 189 -13.60 14.03 3.77
N ILE A 190 -12.89 13.21 3.00
CA ILE A 190 -11.43 13.27 2.83
C ILE A 190 -11.10 13.93 1.48
N ASP A 191 -10.13 14.85 1.47
CA ASP A 191 -9.56 15.41 0.24
C ASP A 191 -8.18 14.79 -0.08
N ARG A 192 -7.60 15.15 -1.24
CA ARG A 192 -6.31 14.61 -1.69
C ARG A 192 -5.14 14.83 -0.72
N SER A 193 -5.16 15.87 0.10
CA SER A 193 -4.13 16.13 1.12
C SER A 193 -4.23 15.22 2.35
N GLY A 194 -5.35 14.47 2.48
CA GLY A 194 -5.67 13.69 3.67
C GLY A 194 -6.37 14.50 4.75
N HIS A 195 -6.67 15.77 4.50
CA HIS A 195 -7.50 16.57 5.39
C HIS A 195 -8.93 16.00 5.43
N ILE A 196 -9.44 15.84 6.65
CA ILE A 196 -10.80 15.37 6.93
C ILE A 196 -11.65 16.56 7.37
N SER A 197 -12.78 16.74 6.69
CA SER A 197 -13.80 17.75 7.00
C SER A 197 -15.15 17.08 7.26
N VAL A 198 -16.03 17.70 8.05
CA VAL A 198 -17.41 17.22 8.25
C VAL A 198 -18.34 17.99 7.32
N ASP A 199 -19.11 17.26 6.51
CA ASP A 199 -20.08 17.82 5.56
C ASP A 199 -21.49 17.29 5.91
N PRO A 200 -22.29 18.07 6.68
CA PRO A 200 -23.62 17.65 7.11
C PRO A 200 -24.61 17.41 5.97
N THR A 201 -24.34 17.88 4.74
CA THR A 201 -25.25 17.67 3.60
C THR A 201 -25.34 16.20 3.21
N LEU A 202 -24.26 15.44 3.45
CA LEU A 202 -24.14 14.00 3.16
C LEU A 202 -25.07 13.13 4.02
N THR A 203 -25.68 13.69 5.08
CA THR A 203 -26.76 13.01 5.85
C THR A 203 -27.93 12.57 4.96
N VAL A 204 -28.15 13.25 3.83
CA VAL A 204 -29.16 12.88 2.82
C VAL A 204 -28.99 11.48 2.24
N HIS A 205 -27.77 10.92 2.31
CA HIS A 205 -27.48 9.56 1.83
C HIS A 205 -27.71 8.46 2.88
N GLY A 206 -27.92 8.81 4.15
CA GLY A 206 -28.25 7.84 5.22
C GLY A 206 -27.19 6.76 5.52
N VAL A 207 -25.97 6.88 4.97
CA VAL A 207 -24.89 5.90 5.13
C VAL A 207 -24.42 5.87 6.59
N THR A 208 -24.36 4.68 7.18
CA THR A 208 -23.88 4.47 8.56
C THR A 208 -22.69 3.52 8.65
N ALA A 209 -21.95 3.61 9.76
CA ALA A 209 -21.01 2.58 10.21
C ALA A 209 -21.79 1.33 10.68
N ALA A 210 -21.58 0.17 10.05
CA ALA A 210 -22.45 -1.01 10.23
C ALA A 210 -21.81 -2.18 10.98
N GLN A 211 -20.56 -2.53 10.65
CA GLN A 211 -19.89 -3.71 11.21
C GLN A 211 -18.47 -3.38 11.67
N ARG A 212 -18.22 -3.43 12.99
CA ARG A 212 -16.86 -3.28 13.54
C ARG A 212 -16.07 -4.57 13.31
N VAL A 213 -14.84 -4.43 12.86
CA VAL A 213 -13.84 -5.49 12.75
C VAL A 213 -12.66 -5.09 13.62
N SER A 214 -12.41 -5.87 14.67
CA SER A 214 -11.38 -5.59 15.69
C SER A 214 -10.53 -6.84 15.90
N VAL A 215 -9.30 -6.81 15.42
CA VAL A 215 -8.26 -7.86 15.56
C VAL A 215 -6.91 -7.18 15.84
N PRO A 216 -5.85 -7.90 16.27
CA PRO A 216 -4.55 -7.26 16.54
C PRO A 216 -4.02 -6.47 15.33
N GLY A 217 -3.97 -5.15 15.44
CA GLY A 217 -3.50 -4.23 14.40
C GLY A 217 -4.57 -3.66 13.45
N ILE A 218 -5.85 -4.05 13.57
CA ILE A 218 -6.98 -3.54 12.78
C ILE A 218 -8.18 -3.30 13.70
N ASP A 219 -8.72 -2.08 13.73
CA ASP A 219 -9.92 -1.74 14.48
C ASP A 219 -10.73 -0.66 13.75
N HIS A 220 -11.62 -1.09 12.85
CA HIS A 220 -12.40 -0.20 11.96
C HIS A 220 -13.85 -0.66 11.77
N GLN A 221 -14.71 0.26 11.38
CA GLN A 221 -16.10 0.02 10.97
C GLN A 221 -16.19 -0.14 9.45
N VAL A 222 -16.81 -1.22 8.99
CA VAL A 222 -17.28 -1.35 7.60
C VAL A 222 -18.57 -0.55 7.44
N ALA A 223 -18.64 0.33 6.44
CA ALA A 223 -19.86 1.10 6.17
C ALA A 223 -21.00 0.23 5.61
N ALA A 224 -22.25 0.59 5.90
CA ALA A 224 -23.45 -0.15 5.51
C ALA A 224 -23.51 -0.63 4.04
N PRO A 225 -23.28 0.21 3.01
CA PRO A 225 -23.33 -0.24 1.61
C PRO A 225 -22.19 -1.20 1.23
N PHE A 226 -21.08 -1.20 1.98
CA PHE A 226 -19.97 -2.13 1.80
C PHE A 226 -20.23 -3.45 2.50
N TRP A 227 -20.72 -3.42 3.75
CA TRP A 227 -21.07 -4.62 4.49
C TRP A 227 -22.22 -5.39 3.81
N ALA A 228 -23.24 -4.68 3.32
CA ALA A 228 -24.34 -5.27 2.55
C ALA A 228 -23.86 -5.92 1.24
N PHE A 229 -22.87 -5.33 0.56
CA PHE A 229 -22.25 -5.92 -0.64
C PHE A 229 -21.42 -7.17 -0.31
N MET A 230 -20.55 -7.09 0.70
CA MET A 230 -19.67 -8.19 1.14
C MET A 230 -20.46 -9.41 1.67
N THR A 231 -21.65 -9.19 2.24
CA THR A 231 -22.55 -10.25 2.73
C THR A 231 -23.69 -10.61 1.76
N SER A 232 -23.71 -10.03 0.56
CA SER A 232 -24.80 -10.24 -0.41
C SER A 232 -24.80 -11.65 -1.02
N ALA A 233 -26.00 -12.12 -1.36
CA ALA A 233 -26.22 -13.32 -2.16
C ALA A 233 -26.80 -12.97 -3.54
N GLY A 234 -26.54 -13.81 -4.53
CA GLY A 234 -27.03 -13.63 -5.89
C GLY A 234 -26.61 -14.79 -6.79
N THR A 235 -26.86 -14.67 -8.09
CA THR A 235 -26.49 -15.73 -9.04
C THR A 235 -24.96 -15.85 -9.17
N VAL A 236 -24.48 -17.07 -8.91
CA VAL A 236 -23.10 -17.56 -9.07
C VAL A 236 -23.11 -18.79 -9.99
N PHE A 237 -21.94 -19.25 -10.43
CA PHE A 237 -21.77 -20.49 -11.21
C PHE A 237 -20.99 -21.55 -10.41
N VAL A 238 -21.65 -22.64 -10.00
CA VAL A 238 -21.08 -23.70 -9.13
C VAL A 238 -21.53 -25.07 -9.62
N ASP A 239 -20.60 -26.04 -9.61
CA ASP A 239 -20.77 -27.42 -10.11
C ASP A 239 -21.39 -27.51 -11.53
N GLY A 240 -21.04 -26.57 -12.41
CA GLY A 240 -21.56 -26.52 -13.78
C GLY A 240 -22.94 -25.86 -13.93
N ALA A 241 -23.55 -25.39 -12.86
CA ALA A 241 -24.90 -24.81 -12.84
C ALA A 241 -24.91 -23.37 -12.31
N PHE A 242 -25.92 -22.59 -12.72
CA PHE A 242 -26.22 -21.31 -12.07
C PHE A 242 -27.02 -21.54 -10.78
N ARG A 243 -26.59 -20.95 -9.67
CA ARG A 243 -27.21 -21.08 -8.33
C ARG A 243 -27.29 -19.72 -7.63
N THR A 244 -28.22 -19.57 -6.71
CA THR A 244 -28.26 -18.41 -5.80
C THR A 244 -27.52 -18.75 -4.51
N GLU A 245 -26.38 -18.12 -4.29
CA GLU A 245 -25.50 -18.34 -3.14
C GLU A 245 -24.87 -17.00 -2.71
N PRO A 246 -24.17 -16.91 -1.56
CA PRO A 246 -23.33 -15.75 -1.25
C PRO A 246 -22.34 -15.44 -2.38
N LEU A 247 -22.26 -14.17 -2.79
CA LEU A 247 -21.31 -13.73 -3.84
C LEU A 247 -19.86 -13.97 -3.39
N PHE A 248 -19.60 -13.76 -2.09
CA PHE A 248 -18.38 -14.15 -1.40
C PHE A 248 -18.69 -15.24 -0.38
N SER A 249 -17.99 -16.38 -0.44
CA SER A 249 -18.19 -17.49 0.52
C SER A 249 -17.72 -17.15 1.94
N ASP A 250 -16.77 -16.22 2.03
CA ASP A 250 -16.37 -15.50 3.24
C ASP A 250 -16.39 -14.00 2.88
N PRO A 251 -17.01 -13.09 3.66
CA PRO A 251 -17.14 -11.67 3.32
C PRO A 251 -15.81 -10.95 3.07
N PHE A 252 -14.72 -11.42 3.68
CA PHE A 252 -13.38 -10.86 3.57
C PHE A 252 -12.51 -11.60 2.54
N TYR A 253 -12.99 -12.64 1.86
CA TYR A 253 -12.22 -13.37 0.84
C TYR A 253 -11.67 -12.42 -0.24
N GLY A 254 -12.57 -11.70 -0.91
CA GLY A 254 -12.19 -10.79 -1.99
C GLY A 254 -11.51 -9.51 -1.50
N THR A 255 -12.03 -8.89 -0.44
CA THR A 255 -11.60 -7.55 0.02
C THR A 255 -10.42 -7.57 0.99
N GLY A 256 -10.28 -8.63 1.79
CA GLY A 256 -9.57 -8.56 3.07
C GLY A 256 -10.34 -7.79 4.14
N LEU A 257 -9.73 -7.66 5.31
CA LEU A 257 -10.21 -6.87 6.45
C LEU A 257 -10.16 -5.36 6.12
N PRO A 258 -11.01 -4.50 6.72
CA PRO A 258 -10.88 -3.05 6.56
C PRO A 258 -9.54 -2.56 7.10
N VAL A 259 -8.87 -1.64 6.40
CA VAL A 259 -7.60 -1.01 6.83
C VAL A 259 -7.70 0.51 6.93
N THR A 260 -8.92 1.03 6.81
CA THR A 260 -9.33 2.44 6.97
C THR A 260 -10.78 2.47 7.43
N GLU A 261 -11.16 3.54 8.13
CA GLU A 261 -12.54 3.99 8.17
C GLU A 261 -13.05 4.37 6.76
N ALA A 262 -14.37 4.33 6.53
CA ALA A 262 -14.97 4.84 5.30
C ALA A 262 -15.02 6.38 5.30
N TYR A 263 -14.86 7.01 4.13
CA TYR A 263 -14.94 8.47 3.96
C TYR A 263 -15.63 8.82 2.65
N TRP A 264 -16.28 9.98 2.59
CA TRP A 264 -16.72 10.55 1.33
C TRP A 264 -15.57 11.27 0.62
N ALA A 265 -15.56 11.24 -0.71
CA ALA A 265 -14.67 12.04 -1.54
C ALA A 265 -15.47 12.71 -2.65
N ARG A 266 -15.07 13.92 -3.04
CA ARG A 266 -15.59 14.59 -4.24
C ARG A 266 -14.65 14.22 -5.38
N VAL A 267 -15.05 13.30 -6.24
CA VAL A 267 -14.19 12.74 -7.31
C VAL A 267 -14.83 12.91 -8.69
N LYS A 268 -14.01 13.10 -9.71
CA LYS A 268 -14.42 13.16 -11.10
C LYS A 268 -14.78 11.75 -11.57
N VAL A 269 -15.96 11.56 -12.15
CA VAL A 269 -16.44 10.28 -12.71
C VAL A 269 -17.00 10.55 -14.10
N ALA A 270 -16.37 9.99 -15.13
CA ALA A 270 -16.68 10.27 -16.53
C ALA A 270 -16.70 11.77 -16.84
N GLY A 271 -15.69 12.50 -16.34
CA GLY A 271 -15.51 13.94 -16.51
C GLY A 271 -16.39 14.83 -15.61
N SER A 272 -17.25 14.26 -14.78
CA SER A 272 -18.19 15.01 -13.90
C SER A 272 -17.91 14.77 -12.43
N ALA A 273 -17.77 15.81 -11.62
CA ALA A 273 -17.56 15.66 -10.17
C ALA A 273 -18.81 15.08 -9.48
N ARG A 274 -18.63 13.99 -8.73
CA ARG A 274 -19.65 13.28 -7.93
C ARG A 274 -19.16 13.10 -6.50
N ASP A 275 -20.11 12.87 -5.60
CA ASP A 275 -19.82 12.39 -4.25
C ASP A 275 -19.81 10.86 -4.25
N VAL A 276 -18.70 10.31 -3.80
CA VAL A 276 -18.46 8.86 -3.74
C VAL A 276 -17.96 8.53 -2.34
N LEU A 277 -18.65 7.65 -1.65
CA LEU A 277 -18.14 7.03 -0.43
C LEU A 277 -17.06 6.01 -0.83
N LEU A 278 -15.95 5.96 -0.13
CA LEU A 278 -14.90 4.95 -0.34
C LEU A 278 -14.41 4.38 0.99
N GLN A 279 -13.95 3.13 0.95
CA GLN A 279 -13.26 2.47 2.07
C GLN A 279 -12.23 1.50 1.53
N CYS A 280 -11.03 1.51 2.12
CA CYS A 280 -9.96 0.58 1.77
C CYS A 280 -9.87 -0.58 2.77
N PHE A 281 -9.75 -1.78 2.20
CA PHE A 281 -9.55 -3.07 2.85
C PHE A 281 -8.21 -3.65 2.35
N GLU A 282 -7.65 -4.68 2.99
CA GLU A 282 -6.27 -5.14 2.72
C GLU A 282 -5.96 -5.42 1.23
N ARG A 283 -6.95 -5.94 0.49
CA ARG A 283 -6.79 -6.46 -0.88
C ARG A 283 -7.52 -5.60 -1.92
N ARG A 284 -8.51 -4.80 -1.51
CA ARG A 284 -9.34 -3.94 -2.39
C ARG A 284 -9.84 -2.70 -1.66
N CYS A 285 -10.08 -1.62 -2.40
CA CYS A 285 -10.95 -0.54 -1.91
C CYS A 285 -12.32 -0.66 -2.60
N LEU A 286 -13.39 -0.45 -1.84
CA LEU A 286 -14.76 -0.39 -2.33
C LEU A 286 -15.20 1.07 -2.45
N THR A 287 -16.08 1.34 -3.41
CA THR A 287 -16.70 2.64 -3.67
C THR A 287 -18.21 2.50 -3.68
N TYR A 288 -18.93 3.47 -3.14
CA TYR A 288 -20.39 3.54 -3.16
C TYR A 288 -20.83 4.90 -3.73
N THR A 289 -21.60 4.85 -4.83
CA THR A 289 -22.08 6.03 -5.56
C THR A 289 -23.62 6.06 -5.51
N PRO A 290 -24.23 6.90 -4.66
CA PRO A 290 -25.69 7.02 -4.56
C PRO A 290 -26.35 7.29 -5.93
N GLY A 291 -27.43 6.57 -6.23
CA GLY A 291 -28.21 6.79 -7.46
C GLY A 291 -27.59 6.24 -8.75
N ASN A 292 -26.51 5.46 -8.67
CA ASN A 292 -26.17 4.51 -9.73
C ASN A 292 -27.29 3.44 -9.87
N PRO A 293 -27.36 2.69 -10.99
CA PRO A 293 -28.35 1.62 -11.14
C PRO A 293 -28.19 0.51 -10.09
N PRO A 294 -29.27 -0.18 -9.69
CA PRO A 294 -29.20 -1.33 -8.78
C PRO A 294 -28.19 -2.37 -9.26
N GLY A 295 -27.35 -2.86 -8.34
CA GLY A 295 -26.21 -3.74 -8.65
C GLY A 295 -24.92 -3.02 -9.08
N PHE A 296 -24.93 -1.69 -9.20
CA PHE A 296 -23.78 -0.84 -9.56
C PHE A 296 -23.61 0.36 -8.60
N GLU A 297 -24.34 0.39 -7.48
CA GLU A 297 -24.14 1.42 -6.46
C GLU A 297 -22.85 1.21 -5.67
N THR A 298 -22.65 0.00 -5.13
CA THR A 298 -21.36 -0.44 -4.57
C THR A 298 -20.55 -1.18 -5.62
N GLU A 299 -19.31 -0.75 -5.85
CA GLU A 299 -18.36 -1.39 -6.75
C GLU A 299 -16.98 -1.55 -6.09
N ALA A 300 -16.14 -2.45 -6.60
CA ALA A 300 -14.71 -2.45 -6.27
C ALA A 300 -13.97 -1.47 -7.18
N GLY A 301 -12.97 -0.76 -6.65
CA GLY A 301 -12.03 0.02 -7.45
C GLY A 301 -11.16 -0.88 -8.35
N ASN A 302 -10.51 -0.30 -9.37
CA ASN A 302 -9.68 -1.05 -10.32
C ASN A 302 -8.27 -1.37 -9.76
N VAL A 303 -8.23 -1.91 -8.54
CA VAL A 303 -7.01 -2.14 -7.75
C VAL A 303 -6.02 -3.08 -8.46
N GLY A 304 -6.51 -4.02 -9.28
CA GLY A 304 -5.66 -4.92 -10.06
C GLY A 304 -4.89 -4.17 -11.14
N GLN A 305 -5.56 -3.27 -11.88
CA GLN A 305 -4.90 -2.36 -12.83
C GLN A 305 -3.94 -1.39 -12.11
N HIS A 306 -4.38 -0.81 -10.98
CA HIS A 306 -3.60 0.17 -10.22
C HIS A 306 -2.30 -0.44 -9.66
N TYR A 307 -2.39 -1.63 -9.06
CA TYR A 307 -1.22 -2.35 -8.56
C TYR A 307 -0.31 -2.83 -9.69
N TYR A 308 -0.85 -3.35 -10.80
CA TYR A 308 -0.02 -3.74 -11.94
C TYR A 308 0.76 -2.54 -12.48
N HIS A 309 0.10 -1.38 -12.66
CA HIS A 309 0.76 -0.15 -13.07
C HIS A 309 1.84 0.29 -12.07
N TRP A 310 1.55 0.25 -10.75
CA TRP A 310 2.54 0.55 -9.73
C TRP A 310 3.75 -0.40 -9.80
N ARG A 311 3.54 -1.72 -9.64
CA ARG A 311 4.60 -2.75 -9.58
C ARG A 311 5.42 -2.88 -10.87
N TYR A 312 4.83 -2.67 -12.05
CA TYR A 312 5.49 -2.95 -13.33
C TYR A 312 5.79 -1.73 -14.20
N VAL A 313 5.23 -0.55 -13.90
CA VAL A 313 5.53 0.70 -14.63
C VAL A 313 6.18 1.74 -13.71
N VAL A 314 5.60 1.99 -12.53
CA VAL A 314 6.13 3.00 -11.60
C VAL A 314 7.42 2.54 -10.92
N LEU A 315 7.45 1.33 -10.36
CA LEU A 315 8.64 0.82 -9.67
C LEU A 315 9.83 0.58 -10.64
N PRO A 316 9.69 -0.14 -11.77
CA PRO A 316 10.83 -0.43 -12.66
C PRO A 316 11.22 0.76 -13.53
N GLY A 317 10.33 1.76 -13.69
CA GLY A 317 10.66 3.07 -14.26
C GLY A 317 11.48 3.97 -13.32
N GLY A 318 11.57 3.62 -12.03
CA GLY A 318 12.39 4.30 -11.03
C GLY A 318 13.80 3.71 -10.95
N ALA A 319 14.71 4.18 -11.81
CA ALA A 319 16.12 3.81 -11.72
C ALA A 319 16.76 4.46 -10.48
N ALA A 320 17.05 3.64 -9.46
CA ALA A 320 17.43 4.06 -8.09
C ALA A 320 16.29 4.81 -7.37
N PRO A 321 16.35 5.03 -6.03
CA PRO A 321 15.50 6.02 -5.40
C PRO A 321 15.68 7.37 -6.11
N ASN A 322 14.57 7.94 -6.59
CA ASN A 322 14.53 9.33 -7.07
C ASN A 322 14.78 10.27 -5.89
N TYR A 323 16.06 10.47 -5.56
CA TYR A 323 16.53 11.66 -4.88
C TYR A 323 16.22 12.85 -5.79
N VAL A 324 15.02 13.41 -5.63
CA VAL A 324 14.70 14.73 -6.17
C VAL A 324 15.68 15.69 -5.52
N TYR A 325 16.69 16.10 -6.29
CA TYR A 325 17.60 17.16 -5.91
C TYR A 325 16.75 18.41 -5.59
N ARG A 326 16.61 18.73 -4.30
CA ARG A 326 15.90 19.93 -3.84
C ARG A 326 16.80 21.15 -3.98
N ALA A 327 18.02 21.03 -3.46
CA ALA A 327 19.13 21.95 -3.67
C ALA A 327 20.47 21.24 -3.31
N SER A 328 21.59 21.91 -3.58
CA SER A 328 22.85 21.71 -2.88
C SER A 328 23.35 23.05 -2.36
N TRP A 329 23.89 23.03 -1.15
CA TRP A 329 24.43 24.16 -0.42
C TRP A 329 25.73 23.71 0.26
N GLY A 330 26.67 24.62 0.48
CA GLY A 330 28.01 24.28 0.93
C GLY A 330 28.96 23.81 -0.18
N GLY A 331 30.23 24.19 -0.06
CA GLY A 331 31.32 23.74 -0.93
C GLY A 331 31.79 24.80 -1.93
N PRO A 332 32.61 24.44 -2.94
CA PRO A 332 33.31 25.40 -3.81
C PRO A 332 32.40 26.20 -4.76
N PHE A 333 31.11 25.86 -4.84
CA PHE A 333 30.10 26.59 -5.62
C PHE A 333 29.20 27.49 -4.76
N ASP A 334 29.42 27.53 -3.45
CA ASP A 334 28.70 28.34 -2.47
C ASP A 334 29.71 29.25 -1.72
N PRO A 335 29.90 30.51 -2.20
CA PRO A 335 30.87 31.44 -1.63
C PRO A 335 30.58 31.84 -0.17
N GLU A 336 29.31 31.80 0.25
CA GLU A 336 28.90 32.23 1.60
C GLU A 336 29.14 31.14 2.64
N SER A 337 29.00 29.87 2.27
CA SER A 337 29.26 28.75 3.17
C SER A 337 30.69 28.69 3.71
N GLY A 338 31.67 29.05 2.87
CA GLY A 338 33.10 28.87 3.14
C GLY A 338 33.53 27.48 3.60
N MET A 339 32.75 26.43 3.31
CA MET A 339 32.94 25.09 3.89
C MET A 339 34.25 24.44 3.43
N ARG A 340 34.98 23.81 4.35
CA ARG A 340 36.27 23.15 4.09
C ARG A 340 36.38 21.86 4.93
N GLY A 341 36.17 20.73 4.25
CA GLY A 341 36.16 19.41 4.87
C GLY A 341 34.85 19.10 5.62
N PRO A 342 33.70 18.90 4.93
CA PRO A 342 32.53 18.27 5.54
C PRO A 342 32.81 16.77 5.76
N TYR A 343 33.14 16.38 6.99
CA TYR A 343 33.47 14.98 7.33
C TYR A 343 32.30 14.19 7.93
N GLY A 344 31.19 14.86 8.27
CA GLY A 344 30.00 14.21 8.83
C GLY A 344 28.81 15.16 8.85
N LEU A 345 27.61 14.56 8.86
CA LEU A 345 26.34 15.27 8.93
C LEU A 345 25.34 14.49 9.81
N ASP A 346 24.39 15.20 10.41
CA ASP A 346 23.27 14.66 11.18
C ASP A 346 22.04 15.57 11.04
N VAL A 347 20.85 15.11 11.43
CA VAL A 347 19.57 15.82 11.21
C VAL A 347 18.71 15.83 12.48
N ASP A 348 18.20 16.99 12.90
CA ASP A 348 17.28 17.06 14.05
C ASP A 348 15.82 16.71 13.69
N THR A 349 14.96 16.59 14.72
CA THR A 349 13.54 16.24 14.58
C THR A 349 12.74 17.18 13.69
N ASP A 350 13.24 18.40 13.50
CA ASP A 350 12.59 19.45 12.74
C ASP A 350 13.15 19.52 11.30
N GLY A 351 14.00 18.55 10.94
CA GLY A 351 14.58 18.36 9.60
C GLY A 351 15.83 19.20 9.32
N ASN A 352 16.38 19.93 10.31
CA ASN A 352 17.55 20.77 10.08
C ASN A 352 18.84 19.94 10.00
N VAL A 353 19.69 20.26 9.03
CA VAL A 353 20.95 19.53 8.79
C VAL A 353 22.11 20.21 9.53
N TYR A 354 22.84 19.43 10.32
CA TYR A 354 24.09 19.83 10.97
C TYR A 354 25.27 19.27 10.17
N VAL A 355 26.30 20.07 9.92
CA VAL A 355 27.49 19.65 9.16
C VAL A 355 28.76 19.95 9.96
N ALA A 356 29.61 18.92 10.10
CA ALA A 356 30.91 19.02 10.75
C ALA A 356 31.98 19.52 9.75
N ASP A 357 32.28 20.82 9.84
CA ASP A 357 33.19 21.55 8.96
C ASP A 357 34.63 21.49 9.54
N TYR A 358 35.30 20.37 9.27
CA TYR A 358 36.48 19.88 9.99
C TYR A 358 37.69 20.81 9.91
N ASP A 359 38.07 21.27 8.72
CA ASP A 359 39.23 22.17 8.52
C ASP A 359 38.92 23.62 8.95
N ARG A 360 37.66 23.90 9.34
CA ARG A 360 37.21 25.16 9.96
C ARG A 360 36.92 25.02 11.45
N HIS A 361 37.04 23.81 12.02
CA HIS A 361 36.81 23.49 13.43
C HIS A 361 35.44 23.96 13.98
N ARG A 362 34.38 23.90 13.15
CA ARG A 362 33.03 24.38 13.51
C ARG A 362 31.93 23.41 13.09
N ILE A 363 30.76 23.55 13.71
CA ILE A 363 29.51 22.93 13.24
C ILE A 363 28.65 24.02 12.58
N GLN A 364 28.12 23.76 11.40
CA GLN A 364 27.14 24.64 10.73
C GLN A 364 25.76 23.98 10.75
N LYS A 365 24.69 24.77 10.94
CA LYS A 365 23.29 24.31 10.91
C LYS A 365 22.58 24.92 9.70
N TYR A 366 21.77 24.12 9.00
CA TYR A 366 20.99 24.52 7.83
C TYR A 366 19.53 24.11 7.99
N THR A 367 18.62 24.87 7.38
CA THR A 367 17.21 24.46 7.18
C THR A 367 17.10 23.22 6.28
N PRO A 368 15.96 22.52 6.24
CA PRO A 368 15.68 21.47 5.25
C PRO A 368 15.90 21.89 3.79
N ASP A 369 15.69 23.18 3.49
CA ASP A 369 15.83 23.78 2.15
C ASP A 369 17.22 24.42 1.90
N GLY A 370 18.17 24.22 2.81
CA GLY A 370 19.59 24.58 2.60
C GLY A 370 20.03 25.98 3.02
N LEU A 371 19.13 26.81 3.57
CA LEU A 371 19.50 28.12 4.13
C LEU A 371 20.33 27.95 5.42
N LEU A 372 21.47 28.64 5.51
CA LEU A 372 22.35 28.64 6.68
C LEU A 372 21.68 29.34 7.88
N LEU A 373 21.50 28.63 9.00
CA LEU A 373 20.86 29.12 10.23
C LEU A 373 21.84 29.76 11.23
N THR A 374 23.12 29.89 10.87
CA THR A 374 24.26 30.23 11.75
C THR A 374 24.54 29.22 12.87
N SER A 375 25.78 29.23 13.38
CA SER A 375 26.25 28.27 14.40
C SER A 375 25.89 28.72 15.82
N PRO A 376 25.55 27.79 16.74
CA PRO A 376 25.74 28.04 18.15
C PRO A 376 27.25 28.10 18.44
N THR A 377 27.78 29.29 18.70
CA THR A 377 29.21 29.51 18.96
C THR A 377 29.66 28.79 20.23
N VAL A 378 30.35 27.66 20.09
CA VAL A 378 31.14 27.07 21.18
C VAL A 378 32.34 27.99 21.40
N ALA A 379 32.27 28.84 22.43
CA ALA A 379 33.31 29.80 22.77
C ALA A 379 34.56 29.09 23.33
N THR A 380 35.48 28.68 22.45
CA THR A 380 36.75 28.05 22.83
C THR A 380 37.77 29.07 23.34
N SER A 381 37.52 29.62 24.52
CA SER A 381 38.47 30.48 25.24
C SER A 381 38.44 30.24 26.76
N VAL A 382 38.73 29.00 27.17
CA VAL A 382 39.16 28.73 28.54
C VAL A 382 40.68 28.91 28.60
N SER A 383 41.12 30.10 28.98
CA SER A 383 42.52 30.32 29.38
C SER A 383 42.83 29.47 30.62
N ARG A 384 44.04 28.91 30.69
CA ARG A 384 44.53 28.26 31.91
C ARG A 384 45.01 29.30 32.91
N ASP A 385 44.12 29.83 33.72
CA ASP A 385 44.50 30.49 34.98
C ASP A 385 43.38 30.38 36.04
N SER A 386 43.80 30.44 37.31
CA SER A 386 43.02 30.83 38.50
C SER A 386 41.60 30.25 38.65
N GLY A 387 41.47 29.15 39.40
CA GLY A 387 40.19 28.45 39.57
C GLY A 387 39.14 29.21 40.41
N GLN A 388 37.99 29.50 39.80
CA GLN A 388 36.69 29.64 40.46
C GLN A 388 35.62 28.90 39.66
N ALA A 389 34.65 28.27 40.34
CA ALA A 389 33.62 27.46 39.68
C ALA A 389 32.41 28.33 39.28
N ALA A 390 32.35 28.71 37.99
CA ALA A 390 31.17 29.36 37.42
C ALA A 390 30.14 28.31 36.96
N THR A 391 28.99 28.26 37.62
CA THR A 391 27.85 27.41 37.24
C THR A 391 27.03 28.07 36.12
N SER A 392 26.91 27.40 34.98
CA SER A 392 25.94 27.76 33.93
C SER A 392 25.24 26.51 33.39
N SER A 393 23.93 26.59 33.20
CA SER A 393 23.08 25.44 32.86
C SER A 393 22.81 25.38 31.35
N VAL A 394 23.45 24.44 30.65
CA VAL A 394 23.17 24.16 29.23
C VAL A 394 22.15 23.03 29.12
N SER A 395 20.93 23.32 28.68
CA SER A 395 19.88 22.32 28.47
C SER A 395 20.01 21.63 27.10
N GLY A 396 20.43 20.36 27.11
CA GLY A 396 19.91 19.37 26.14
C GLY A 396 20.44 19.38 24.71
N ALA A 397 21.72 19.61 24.46
CA ALA A 397 22.31 19.47 23.10
C ALA A 397 23.70 18.78 23.04
N ALA A 398 24.15 18.12 24.11
CA ALA A 398 25.54 17.65 24.24
C ALA A 398 25.68 16.23 24.84
N ARG A 399 25.04 15.21 24.22
CA ARG A 399 25.18 13.80 24.64
C ARG A 399 25.39 12.77 23.52
N ALA A 400 25.64 13.22 22.28
CA ALA A 400 25.77 12.37 21.10
C ALA A 400 27.14 12.45 20.39
N LEU A 401 28.20 12.91 21.06
CA LEU A 401 29.58 12.89 20.53
C LEU A 401 30.54 12.17 21.48
N GLY A 402 30.65 10.85 21.31
CA GLY A 402 31.62 10.00 22.01
C GLY A 402 33.03 10.09 21.41
N LEU A 403 33.64 11.28 21.44
CA LEU A 403 34.97 11.54 20.86
C LEU A 403 35.95 12.08 21.91
N VAL A 404 36.75 11.20 22.50
CA VAL A 404 37.87 11.56 23.39
C VAL A 404 39.09 10.68 23.09
N ASN A 405 40.22 11.35 22.80
CA ASN A 405 41.60 10.85 22.81
C ASN A 405 41.98 9.62 21.95
N SER A 406 42.49 9.91 20.75
CA SER A 406 43.76 9.32 20.33
C SER A 406 44.60 10.32 19.53
N LEU A 407 45.40 11.13 20.23
CA LEU A 407 46.48 11.89 19.62
C LEU A 407 47.66 10.95 19.33
N ARG A 408 48.06 10.82 18.07
CA ARG A 408 49.33 10.19 17.67
C ARG A 408 50.19 11.18 16.90
N SER A 409 51.50 11.07 17.10
CA SER A 409 52.52 11.99 16.61
C SER A 409 52.62 12.02 15.06
N PRO A 410 53.08 13.13 14.46
CA PRO A 410 53.16 13.27 13.01
C PRO A 410 54.28 12.41 12.40
N GLY A 411 53.99 11.79 11.24
CA GLY A 411 54.99 11.09 10.41
C GLY A 411 54.59 9.69 9.95
N SER A 412 53.72 9.60 8.95
CA SER A 412 53.51 8.41 8.10
C SER A 412 52.86 8.82 6.76
N PRO A 413 53.22 8.22 5.62
CA PRO A 413 52.61 8.52 4.32
C PRO A 413 51.22 7.86 4.15
N PRO A 414 50.37 8.33 3.22
CA PRO A 414 49.02 7.83 3.05
C PRO A 414 48.95 6.50 2.25
N PRO A 415 48.09 5.54 2.64
CA PRO A 415 47.70 4.42 1.79
C PRO A 415 46.58 4.83 0.81
N HIS A 416 46.68 4.35 -0.43
CA HIS A 416 45.61 4.45 -1.44
C HIS A 416 44.67 3.21 -1.38
N PRO A 417 43.55 3.18 -2.13
CA PRO A 417 42.27 2.68 -1.59
C PRO A 417 42.02 1.17 -1.72
N ALA A 418 40.82 0.77 -1.26
CA ALA A 418 40.16 -0.53 -1.32
C ALA A 418 40.44 -1.50 -0.14
N SER A 419 39.59 -1.38 0.89
CA SER A 419 39.00 -2.54 1.59
C SER A 419 37.73 -2.11 2.34
N SER A 420 36.69 -2.95 2.27
CA SER A 420 35.41 -2.74 2.95
C SER A 420 35.46 -3.13 4.42
N MET A 421 34.79 -2.36 5.29
CA MET A 421 34.36 -2.83 6.61
C MET A 421 32.89 -2.52 6.85
N CYS A 422 32.05 -3.55 6.84
CA CYS A 422 30.70 -3.48 7.38
C CYS A 422 30.76 -3.36 8.91
N TRP A 423 29.80 -2.64 9.50
CA TRP A 423 29.51 -2.74 10.93
C TRP A 423 28.04 -3.10 11.15
N SER A 424 27.79 -3.88 12.20
CA SER A 424 26.53 -4.61 12.38
C SER A 424 25.40 -3.74 12.92
N THR A 425 24.16 -4.18 12.63
CA THR A 425 22.93 -3.78 13.31
C THR A 425 23.06 -3.81 14.84
N HIS A 426 22.28 -2.95 15.51
CA HIS A 426 21.98 -3.06 16.94
C HIS A 426 20.48 -2.85 17.21
N VAL A 427 19.94 -3.66 18.12
CA VAL A 427 18.52 -3.66 18.50
C VAL A 427 18.33 -2.86 19.78
N CYS A 428 17.51 -1.82 19.74
CA CYS A 428 17.12 -1.09 20.95
C CYS A 428 16.05 -1.86 21.74
N ARG A 429 16.45 -2.49 22.86
CA ARG A 429 15.52 -2.90 23.93
C ARG A 429 15.35 -1.75 24.92
N TYR A 430 14.12 -1.30 25.13
CA TYR A 430 13.77 -0.48 26.30
C TYR A 430 13.95 -1.31 27.59
N SER A 431 14.39 -0.65 28.66
CA SER A 431 14.52 -1.24 30.00
C SER A 431 13.85 -0.34 31.03
N LEU A 432 13.01 -0.92 31.88
CA LEU A 432 12.32 -0.23 32.97
C LEU A 432 13.27 0.06 34.16
N PRO A 433 13.00 1.10 34.98
CA PRO A 433 13.85 1.46 36.12
C PRO A 433 13.83 0.41 37.24
N ARG A 434 14.97 0.27 37.93
CA ARG A 434 15.13 -0.62 39.10
C ARG A 434 14.71 0.06 40.41
N ALA A 435 14.06 -0.71 41.28
CA ALA A 435 13.91 -0.41 42.71
C ALA A 435 15.22 -0.74 43.51
N PRO A 436 15.42 -0.19 44.73
CA PRO A 436 16.67 -0.31 45.47
C PRO A 436 16.87 -1.68 46.17
N SER A 437 18.10 -1.92 46.64
CA SER A 437 18.63 -3.20 47.12
C SER A 437 19.04 -3.21 48.60
N SER A 438 18.89 -4.34 49.30
CA SER A 438 19.64 -4.76 50.52
C SER A 438 19.21 -6.18 51.00
N PRO A 439 19.99 -6.92 51.85
CA PRO A 439 20.80 -8.02 51.29
C PRO A 439 20.86 -9.34 52.12
N ALA A 440 21.76 -10.25 51.67
CA ALA A 440 22.41 -11.37 52.39
C ALA A 440 21.66 -12.70 52.60
N GLY A 441 22.42 -13.81 52.57
CA GLY A 441 21.96 -15.17 52.93
C GLY A 441 22.57 -16.32 52.08
N GLU A 442 23.72 -16.87 52.49
CA GLU A 442 24.33 -18.06 51.85
C GLU A 442 23.85 -19.39 52.46
N ARG A 443 23.79 -20.48 51.66
CA ARG A 443 24.49 -21.78 51.90
C ARG A 443 24.21 -22.82 50.79
N GLN A 444 24.82 -24.01 50.91
CA GLN A 444 25.07 -24.99 49.84
C GLN A 444 24.43 -26.38 50.06
N ALA A 445 24.44 -27.18 48.98
CA ALA A 445 24.71 -28.64 48.92
C ALA A 445 23.59 -29.72 49.03
N SER A 446 23.65 -30.66 48.07
CA SER A 446 23.16 -32.08 48.08
C SER A 446 21.64 -32.38 48.20
N GLY A 447 21.09 -33.52 47.76
CA GLY A 447 21.63 -34.55 46.84
C GLY A 447 20.93 -35.95 46.86
N ARG A 448 20.29 -36.36 45.73
CA ARG A 448 19.77 -37.72 45.34
C ARG A 448 18.56 -38.33 46.11
N GLY A 449 17.59 -38.96 45.41
CA GLY A 449 16.41 -39.59 46.06
C GLY A 449 15.35 -40.37 45.21
N ARG A 450 15.75 -41.39 44.43
CA ARG A 450 14.99 -42.54 43.85
C ARG A 450 13.43 -42.56 43.70
N SER A 451 13.03 -42.58 42.42
CA SER A 451 11.88 -43.11 41.63
C SER A 451 11.07 -44.41 41.95
N TRP A 452 9.94 -44.57 41.21
CA TRP A 452 9.04 -45.75 40.90
C TRP A 452 7.90 -46.05 41.93
N PRO A 453 6.78 -46.77 41.59
CA PRO A 453 6.34 -47.47 40.36
C PRO A 453 4.94 -47.02 39.76
N PRO A 454 4.33 -47.69 38.72
CA PRO A 454 3.19 -47.15 37.93
C PRO A 454 1.88 -47.99 37.73
N ALA A 455 0.83 -47.34 37.17
CA ALA A 455 -0.28 -47.80 36.26
C ALA A 455 -1.56 -48.57 36.74
N VAL A 456 -2.75 -48.10 36.29
CA VAL A 456 -4.02 -48.83 35.95
C VAL A 456 -4.80 -48.06 34.85
N SER A 457 -5.70 -48.68 34.07
CA SER A 457 -6.41 -48.12 32.90
C SER A 457 -7.96 -48.22 32.92
N ALA A 458 -8.65 -47.27 32.26
CA ALA A 458 -10.06 -47.30 31.78
C ALA A 458 -10.33 -46.06 30.88
N SER A 459 -10.47 -46.14 29.55
CA SER A 459 -11.61 -46.58 28.70
C SER A 459 -12.60 -45.45 28.31
N ALA A 460 -12.73 -45.17 27.01
CA ALA A 460 -13.70 -44.23 26.42
C ALA A 460 -15.04 -44.92 26.02
N PRO A 461 -16.06 -44.18 25.54
CA PRO A 461 -16.34 -44.19 24.09
C PRO A 461 -16.77 -42.81 23.52
N THR A 462 -17.32 -42.79 22.28
CA THR A 462 -17.32 -41.62 21.37
C THR A 462 -18.65 -41.33 20.65
N ARG A 463 -18.86 -40.03 20.32
CA ARG A 463 -19.65 -39.49 19.17
C ARG A 463 -21.18 -39.78 19.16
N PRO A 464 -21.97 -39.18 18.22
CA PRO A 464 -21.63 -38.19 17.17
C PRO A 464 -22.39 -36.84 17.27
N CYS A 465 -22.04 -35.90 16.39
CA CYS A 465 -22.95 -34.84 15.92
C CYS A 465 -23.38 -35.15 14.48
N MET A 466 -24.55 -34.64 14.09
CA MET A 466 -24.96 -34.43 12.69
C MET A 466 -24.45 -33.08 12.18
#